data_AF-A0A7X7RXF6-F1
#
_entry.id   AF-A0A7X7RXF6-F1
#
_cell.length_a   1.000
_cell.length_b   1.000
_cell.length_c   1.000
_cell.angle_alpha   90.00
_cell.angle_beta   90.00
_cell.angle_gamma   90.00
#
_symmetry.space_group_name_H-M   'P 1'
#
loop_
_entity.id
_entity.type
_entity.pdbx_description
1 polymer ?
#
loop_
_entity_poly.entity_id
_entity_poly.type
_entity_poly.pdbx_seq_one_letter_code
_entity_poly.pdbx_strand_id
1 'polypeptide(L)'
;TMPGLYRLSGDRILAVWNNTVPLPEVDHRSQVGGNADDIIKGKWEDAFTNRDALHAAISSDCGKNWRGFREVLLNPARNDSDFRSEIFGFEHFDKSVHQNQAIELSNGKILLAAGQNIYSRRFVLFDPGWLDETSRFEDFSHGTRHISNHLYYKSIAGGFRGITGHCAYNRRQGAVLMPHPERLDREVLLIGRHPDPRLISDREGIAWNFPASFSGVVRIRFRQVQGSEGTRFILTNRWINPSDPVAVEYASIAVEVDRLGIFEHQSEATLNCWHTLTLRWNCEKNEASFQIDDGNILSTAFLRSTKTGISYLHIQTTSAGADPFGIMLESLEMNGDN
;
A
#
# COMPACT_ATOMS: atom_id res chain seq x y z
N THR A 1 -6.15 -13.82 -10.08
CA THR A 1 -5.85 -13.03 -11.30
C THR A 1 -4.77 -13.71 -12.10
N MET A 2 -4.77 -13.58 -13.43
CA MET A 2 -3.75 -14.20 -14.29
C MET A 2 -2.51 -13.29 -14.35
N PRO A 3 -1.33 -13.73 -13.84
CA PRO A 3 -0.09 -13.01 -14.07
C PRO A 3 0.27 -13.04 -15.56
N GLY A 4 0.78 -11.93 -16.08
CA GLY A 4 1.28 -11.81 -17.45
C GLY A 4 2.80 -11.96 -17.46
N LEU A 5 3.32 -12.77 -18.38
CA LEU A 5 4.74 -12.91 -18.67
C LEU A 5 4.98 -12.60 -20.14
N TYR A 6 5.80 -11.59 -20.41
CA TYR A 6 6.05 -11.07 -21.76
C TYR A 6 7.54 -11.16 -22.06
N ARG A 7 7.88 -11.79 -23.18
CA ARG A 7 9.24 -11.73 -23.71
C ARG A 7 9.46 -10.35 -24.34
N LEU A 8 10.53 -9.69 -23.92
CA LEU A 8 11.01 -8.46 -24.52
C LEU A 8 12.21 -8.79 -25.44
N SER A 9 12.81 -7.77 -26.05
CA SER A 9 14.01 -7.93 -26.86
C SER A 9 15.18 -8.50 -26.04
N GLY A 10 15.92 -9.41 -26.66
CA GLY A 10 17.04 -10.12 -26.02
C GLY A 10 16.55 -11.18 -25.02
N ASP A 11 17.25 -11.27 -23.88
CA ASP A 11 16.97 -12.24 -22.81
C ASP A 11 16.02 -11.69 -21.73
N ARG A 12 15.42 -10.53 -21.99
CA ARG A 12 14.58 -9.83 -21.02
C ARG A 12 13.17 -10.40 -20.95
N ILE A 13 12.66 -10.53 -19.73
CA ILE A 13 11.28 -10.97 -19.44
C ILE A 13 10.63 -9.94 -18.52
N LEU A 14 9.43 -9.51 -18.89
CA LEU A 14 8.57 -8.67 -18.06
C LEU A 14 7.49 -9.53 -17.41
N ALA A 15 7.35 -9.44 -16.09
CA ALA A 15 6.24 -9.99 -15.32
C ALA A 15 5.32 -8.87 -14.87
N VAL A 16 4.01 -9.06 -15.02
CA VAL A 16 2.98 -8.09 -14.58
C VAL A 16 1.85 -8.80 -13.86
N TRP A 17 1.57 -8.40 -12.62
CA TRP A 17 0.54 -9.04 -11.77
C TRP A 17 0.09 -8.13 -10.64
N ASN A 18 -0.97 -8.49 -9.92
CA ASN A 18 -1.34 -7.83 -8.67
C ASN A 18 -0.57 -8.50 -7.52
N ASN A 19 0.49 -7.87 -7.02
CA ASN A 19 1.26 -8.35 -5.87
C ASN A 19 0.59 -7.93 -4.56
N THR A 20 -0.63 -8.42 -4.32
CA THR A 20 -1.51 -7.96 -3.25
C THR A 20 -1.93 -9.10 -2.32
N VAL A 21 -2.21 -8.76 -1.06
CA VAL A 21 -2.85 -9.65 -0.08
C VAL A 21 -4.34 -9.33 -0.03
N PRO A 22 -5.24 -10.32 -0.10
CA PRO A 22 -6.66 -10.08 0.14
C PRO A 22 -6.93 -9.58 1.56
N LEU A 23 -7.79 -8.57 1.71
CA LEU A 23 -8.21 -8.07 3.02
C LEU A 23 -9.12 -9.14 3.67
N PRO A 24 -9.08 -9.38 5.00
CA PRO A 24 -9.93 -10.38 5.62
C PRO A 24 -11.41 -10.15 5.32
N GLU A 25 -12.12 -11.23 4.97
CA GLU A 25 -13.55 -11.15 4.71
C GLU A 25 -14.31 -10.77 5.98
N VAL A 26 -15.34 -9.95 5.80
CA VAL A 26 -16.29 -9.64 6.86
C VAL A 26 -17.24 -10.80 7.06
N ASP A 27 -17.67 -11.06 8.29
CA ASP A 27 -18.75 -12.03 8.52
C ASP A 27 -20.06 -11.48 7.96
N HIS A 28 -20.40 -11.92 6.74
CA HIS A 28 -21.59 -11.47 6.03
C HIS A 28 -22.90 -11.80 6.77
N ARG A 29 -22.90 -12.74 7.73
CA ARG A 29 -24.08 -13.01 8.58
C ARG A 29 -24.43 -11.82 9.47
N SER A 30 -23.45 -10.99 9.79
CA SER A 30 -23.63 -9.76 10.58
C SER A 30 -24.17 -8.59 9.74
N GLN A 31 -24.26 -8.75 8.41
CA GLN A 31 -24.69 -7.69 7.49
C GLN A 31 -26.17 -7.83 7.10
N VAL A 32 -26.77 -6.72 6.66
CA VAL A 32 -28.15 -6.71 6.15
C VAL A 32 -28.25 -7.59 4.90
N GLY A 33 -29.13 -8.59 4.94
CA GLY A 33 -29.26 -9.59 3.86
C GLY A 33 -28.31 -10.79 4.00
N GLY A 34 -27.59 -10.90 5.12
CA GLY A 34 -26.69 -12.00 5.49
C GLY A 34 -27.34 -13.37 5.73
N ASN A 35 -28.59 -13.55 5.28
CA ASN A 35 -29.32 -14.82 5.30
C ASN A 35 -29.32 -15.52 3.93
N ALA A 36 -28.82 -14.88 2.87
CA ALA A 36 -28.69 -15.50 1.56
C ALA A 36 -27.35 -16.24 1.43
N ASP A 37 -27.39 -17.50 1.02
CA ASP A 37 -26.20 -18.36 0.90
C ASP A 37 -25.10 -17.77 0.00
N ASP A 38 -25.47 -17.15 -1.12
CA ASP A 38 -24.51 -16.53 -2.04
C ASP A 38 -23.77 -15.35 -1.37
N ILE A 39 -24.44 -14.59 -0.51
CA ILE A 39 -23.85 -13.48 0.27
C ILE A 39 -22.93 -14.04 1.35
N ILE A 40 -23.38 -15.04 2.10
CA ILE A 40 -22.58 -15.68 3.15
C ILE A 40 -21.28 -16.27 2.59
N LYS A 41 -21.31 -16.75 1.35
CA LYS A 41 -20.16 -17.32 0.64
C LYS A 41 -19.30 -16.28 -0.11
N GLY A 42 -19.60 -14.98 0.03
CA GLY A 42 -18.87 -13.90 -0.65
C GLY A 42 -18.97 -13.95 -2.19
N LYS A 43 -19.97 -14.63 -2.73
CA LYS A 43 -20.06 -14.88 -4.18
C LYS A 43 -20.21 -13.56 -4.92
N TRP A 44 -19.35 -13.34 -5.92
CA TRP A 44 -19.26 -12.12 -6.74
C TRP A 44 -18.78 -10.85 -5.99
N GLU A 45 -18.33 -10.97 -4.74
CA GLU A 45 -17.82 -9.85 -3.94
C GLU A 45 -16.28 -9.80 -3.97
N ASP A 46 -15.69 -9.38 -5.10
CA ASP A 46 -14.23 -9.39 -5.26
C ASP A 46 -13.52 -8.15 -4.65
N ALA A 47 -14.21 -7.31 -3.85
CA ALA A 47 -13.61 -6.12 -3.23
C ALA A 47 -12.34 -6.47 -2.44
N PHE A 48 -12.40 -7.58 -1.69
CA PHE A 48 -11.34 -8.03 -0.82
C PHE A 48 -10.18 -8.69 -1.56
N THR A 49 -10.27 -8.93 -2.88
CA THR A 49 -9.11 -9.38 -3.67
C THR A 49 -8.01 -8.32 -3.78
N ASN A 50 -8.32 -7.07 -3.39
CA ASN A 50 -7.34 -5.99 -3.24
C ASN A 50 -6.53 -5.71 -4.51
N ARG A 51 -7.17 -5.87 -5.68
CA ARG A 51 -6.59 -5.60 -7.00
C ARG A 51 -6.58 -4.08 -7.31
N ASP A 52 -6.25 -3.29 -6.30
CA ASP A 52 -6.11 -1.83 -6.36
C ASP A 52 -4.69 -1.40 -6.77
N ALA A 53 -3.73 -2.34 -6.81
CA ALA A 53 -2.38 -2.11 -7.26
C ALA A 53 -1.97 -3.19 -8.28
N LEU A 54 -1.41 -2.75 -9.40
CA LEU A 54 -0.78 -3.59 -10.42
C LEU A 54 0.73 -3.35 -10.40
N HIS A 55 1.49 -4.43 -10.44
CA HIS A 55 2.93 -4.44 -10.34
C HIS A 55 3.59 -4.92 -11.61
N ALA A 56 4.82 -4.48 -11.81
CA ALA A 56 5.73 -5.10 -12.76
C ALA A 56 7.08 -5.43 -12.13
N ALA A 57 7.72 -6.46 -12.67
CA ALA A 57 9.10 -6.82 -12.42
C ALA A 57 9.77 -7.22 -13.75
N ILE A 58 11.08 -7.01 -13.84
CA ILE A 58 11.87 -7.34 -15.02
C ILE A 58 12.97 -8.33 -14.64
N SER A 59 13.23 -9.26 -15.55
CA SER A 59 14.40 -10.11 -15.52
C SER A 59 15.22 -9.84 -16.78
N SER A 60 16.55 -9.78 -16.64
CA SER A 60 17.49 -9.62 -17.76
C SER A 60 18.26 -10.91 -18.10
N ASP A 61 17.96 -12.01 -17.41
CA ASP A 61 18.72 -13.25 -17.45
C ASP A 61 17.82 -14.50 -17.63
N CYS A 62 16.78 -14.36 -18.45
CA CYS A 62 15.80 -15.41 -18.72
C CYS A 62 15.03 -15.91 -17.48
N GLY A 63 14.76 -15.02 -16.53
CA GLY A 63 13.90 -15.29 -15.38
C GLY A 63 14.62 -15.85 -14.15
N LYS A 64 15.96 -15.83 -14.11
CA LYS A 64 16.74 -16.31 -12.95
C LYS A 64 16.72 -15.29 -11.82
N ASN A 65 16.90 -14.01 -12.15
CA ASN A 65 16.84 -12.90 -11.21
C ASN A 65 15.79 -11.89 -11.66
N TRP A 66 15.15 -11.25 -10.67
CA TRP A 66 14.05 -10.31 -10.89
C TRP A 66 14.29 -9.01 -10.12
N ARG A 67 14.07 -7.89 -10.80
CA ARG A 67 14.18 -6.52 -10.27
C ARG A 67 12.84 -5.79 -10.41
N GLY A 68 12.67 -4.71 -9.66
CA GLY A 68 11.46 -3.89 -9.70
C GLY A 68 10.47 -4.26 -8.60
N PHE A 69 9.47 -5.10 -8.91
CA PHE A 69 8.29 -5.29 -8.05
C PHE A 69 7.58 -3.97 -7.74
N ARG A 70 7.49 -3.10 -8.75
CA ARG A 70 7.00 -1.73 -8.61
C ARG A 70 5.56 -1.59 -9.06
N GLU A 71 4.81 -0.73 -8.40
CA GLU A 71 3.46 -0.34 -8.78
C GLU A 71 3.47 0.41 -10.12
N VAL A 72 3.06 -0.24 -11.21
CA VAL A 72 2.88 0.39 -12.52
C VAL A 72 1.55 1.14 -12.61
N LEU A 73 0.55 0.72 -11.83
CA LEU A 73 -0.76 1.36 -11.80
C LEU A 73 -1.43 1.14 -10.44
N LEU A 74 -1.78 2.24 -9.78
CA LEU A 74 -2.78 2.23 -8.72
C LEU A 74 -4.15 2.50 -9.31
N ASN A 75 -5.18 1.87 -8.75
CA ASN A 75 -6.55 2.14 -9.13
C ASN A 75 -6.85 3.64 -8.96
N PRO A 76 -7.19 4.35 -10.04
CA PRO A 76 -7.42 5.79 -9.99
C PRO A 76 -8.62 6.13 -9.11
N ALA A 77 -9.63 5.25 -9.07
CA ALA A 77 -10.84 5.43 -8.29
C ALA A 77 -10.69 4.97 -6.83
N ARG A 78 -9.49 4.57 -6.39
CA ARG A 78 -9.31 3.89 -5.09
C ARG A 78 -9.80 4.67 -3.88
N ASN A 79 -9.96 5.99 -3.99
CA ASN A 79 -10.38 6.90 -2.94
C ASN A 79 -11.82 7.44 -3.13
N ASP A 80 -12.53 6.99 -4.16
CA ASP A 80 -13.80 7.61 -4.57
C ASP A 80 -14.94 7.26 -3.61
N SER A 81 -15.67 8.29 -3.18
CA SER A 81 -16.76 8.16 -2.22
C SER A 81 -17.97 7.41 -2.75
N ASP A 82 -18.14 7.37 -4.07
CA ASP A 82 -19.17 6.58 -4.75
C ASP A 82 -18.57 5.44 -5.60
N PHE A 83 -17.45 4.85 -5.15
CA PHE A 83 -16.79 3.74 -5.85
C PHE A 83 -17.75 2.61 -6.24
N ARG A 84 -18.78 2.35 -5.42
CA ARG A 84 -19.79 1.32 -5.67
C ARG A 84 -20.70 1.69 -6.84
N SER A 85 -21.25 2.89 -6.84
CA SER A 85 -22.48 3.24 -7.61
C SER A 85 -22.27 4.27 -8.70
N GLU A 86 -21.08 4.85 -8.82
CA GLU A 86 -20.78 5.88 -9.83
C GLU A 86 -21.11 5.41 -11.27
N ILE A 87 -21.29 4.11 -11.50
CA ILE A 87 -21.49 3.56 -12.84
C ILE A 87 -22.42 2.35 -12.87
N PHE A 88 -23.36 2.37 -13.83
CA PHE A 88 -24.38 1.34 -14.08
C PHE A 88 -24.07 0.58 -15.38
N GLY A 89 -24.26 -0.75 -15.41
CA GLY A 89 -24.16 -1.58 -16.62
C GLY A 89 -23.17 -2.74 -16.54
N PHE A 90 -23.33 -3.75 -17.41
CA PHE A 90 -22.56 -5.01 -17.39
C PHE A 90 -21.06 -4.84 -17.63
N GLU A 91 -20.68 -3.86 -18.43
CA GLU A 91 -19.28 -3.53 -18.74
C GLU A 91 -18.54 -2.81 -17.60
N HIS A 92 -19.23 -2.51 -16.50
CA HIS A 92 -18.69 -1.73 -15.39
C HIS A 92 -18.38 -2.54 -14.14
N PHE A 93 -18.46 -3.86 -14.24
CA PHE A 93 -18.48 -4.69 -13.04
C PHE A 93 -17.14 -4.85 -12.36
N ASP A 94 -16.03 -4.97 -13.08
CA ASP A 94 -14.71 -5.13 -12.45
C ASP A 94 -13.92 -3.83 -12.50
N LYS A 95 -13.93 -3.10 -11.37
CA LYS A 95 -13.25 -1.81 -11.19
C LYS A 95 -11.78 -1.95 -10.77
N SER A 96 -11.21 -3.15 -10.84
CA SER A 96 -9.80 -3.42 -10.48
C SER A 96 -8.81 -3.09 -11.60
N VAL A 97 -7.53 -2.95 -11.23
CA VAL A 97 -6.40 -2.75 -12.16
C VAL A 97 -5.70 -4.07 -12.44
N HIS A 98 -6.32 -4.91 -13.26
CA HIS A 98 -5.86 -6.26 -13.56
C HIS A 98 -6.16 -6.64 -15.02
N GLN A 99 -5.93 -7.90 -15.42
CA GLN A 99 -6.07 -8.35 -16.81
C GLN A 99 -5.21 -7.52 -17.76
N ASN A 100 -3.91 -7.77 -17.70
CA ASN A 100 -2.93 -6.98 -18.40
C ASN A 100 -2.56 -7.57 -19.77
N GLN A 101 -2.13 -6.70 -20.67
CA GLN A 101 -1.43 -7.01 -21.92
C GLN A 101 -0.32 -6.00 -22.12
N ALA A 102 0.87 -6.45 -22.51
CA ALA A 102 2.00 -5.57 -22.73
C ALA A 102 2.64 -5.84 -24.09
N ILE A 103 3.13 -4.77 -24.72
CA ILE A 103 3.99 -4.83 -25.90
C ILE A 103 5.21 -3.94 -25.69
N GLU A 104 6.36 -4.39 -26.19
CA GLU A 104 7.54 -3.53 -26.33
C GLU A 104 7.41 -2.72 -27.62
N LEU A 105 7.59 -1.41 -27.51
CA LEU A 105 7.57 -0.49 -28.64
C LEU A 105 8.95 -0.43 -29.30
N SER A 106 9.01 0.09 -30.53
CA SER A 106 10.25 0.18 -31.31
C SER A 106 11.35 1.04 -30.65
N ASN A 107 10.99 1.89 -29.68
CA ASN A 107 11.92 2.70 -28.90
C ASN A 107 12.33 2.03 -27.56
N GLY A 108 12.01 0.76 -27.34
CA GLY A 108 12.36 0.00 -26.14
C GLY A 108 11.45 0.24 -24.92
N LYS A 109 10.47 1.15 -25.02
CA LYS A 109 9.48 1.38 -23.94
C LYS A 109 8.39 0.31 -23.95
N ILE A 110 7.74 0.13 -22.81
CA ILE A 110 6.62 -0.80 -22.65
C ILE A 110 5.30 -0.04 -22.71
N LEU A 111 4.42 -0.44 -23.62
CA LEU A 111 3.00 -0.08 -23.59
C LEU A 111 2.22 -1.19 -22.92
N LEU A 112 1.67 -0.89 -21.74
CA LEU A 112 0.89 -1.81 -20.90
C LEU A 112 -0.57 -1.39 -20.91
N ALA A 113 -1.47 -2.26 -21.38
CA ALA A 113 -2.90 -2.16 -21.16
C ALA A 113 -3.29 -2.92 -19.90
N ALA A 114 -4.10 -2.32 -19.03
CA ALA A 114 -4.66 -3.00 -17.86
C ALA A 114 -6.01 -2.39 -17.45
N GLY A 115 -6.81 -3.15 -16.71
CA GLY A 115 -8.13 -2.78 -16.21
C GLY A 115 -9.26 -3.13 -17.21
N GLN A 116 -10.43 -3.47 -16.68
CA GLN A 116 -11.61 -3.84 -17.49
C GLN A 116 -12.60 -2.68 -17.61
N ASN A 117 -12.97 -2.07 -16.48
CA ASN A 117 -13.93 -0.96 -16.43
C ASN A 117 -13.34 0.33 -17.04
N ILE A 118 -14.17 1.17 -17.69
CA ILE A 118 -13.78 2.46 -18.30
C ILE A 118 -13.00 3.42 -17.37
N TYR A 119 -13.25 3.40 -16.06
CA TYR A 119 -12.58 4.24 -15.07
C TYR A 119 -11.22 3.67 -14.65
N SER A 120 -11.05 2.36 -14.64
CA SER A 120 -9.80 1.70 -14.23
C SER A 120 -8.92 1.30 -15.43
N ARG A 121 -9.50 1.18 -16.63
CA ARG A 121 -8.77 0.81 -17.84
C ARG A 121 -7.78 1.90 -18.20
N ARG A 122 -6.52 1.53 -18.34
CA ARG A 122 -5.43 2.48 -18.66
C ARG A 122 -4.46 1.83 -19.63
N PHE A 123 -3.92 2.67 -20.50
CA PHE A 123 -2.64 2.42 -21.12
C PHE A 123 -1.57 3.13 -20.29
N VAL A 124 -0.58 2.38 -19.84
CA VAL A 124 0.59 2.87 -19.13
C VAL A 124 1.79 2.73 -20.05
N LEU A 125 2.47 3.83 -20.33
CA LEU A 125 3.72 3.84 -21.07
C LEU A 125 4.86 4.09 -20.08
N PHE A 126 5.80 3.15 -19.99
CA PHE A 126 6.95 3.30 -19.09
C PHE A 126 8.25 2.77 -19.74
N ASP A 127 9.37 3.31 -19.28
CA ASP A 127 10.69 2.81 -19.64
C ASP A 127 11.04 1.61 -18.75
N PRO A 128 11.43 0.44 -19.29
CA PRO A 128 11.76 -0.73 -18.46
C PRO A 128 12.92 -0.46 -17.49
N GLY A 129 13.84 0.47 -17.77
CA GLY A 129 14.92 0.85 -16.86
C GLY A 129 14.43 1.46 -15.54
N TRP A 130 13.18 1.96 -15.50
CA TRP A 130 12.53 2.37 -14.26
C TRP A 130 12.37 1.19 -13.26
N LEU A 131 12.28 -0.05 -13.75
CA LEU A 131 12.23 -1.23 -12.87
C LEU A 131 13.59 -1.59 -12.27
N ASP A 132 14.69 -1.04 -12.79
CA ASP A 132 16.06 -1.25 -12.30
C ASP A 132 16.53 -0.16 -11.33
N GLU A 133 15.72 0.91 -11.12
CA GLU A 133 16.02 1.92 -10.11
C GLU A 133 16.11 1.29 -8.71
N THR A 134 16.99 1.82 -7.87
CA THR A 134 17.21 1.30 -6.50
C THR A 134 16.76 2.28 -5.42
N SER A 135 16.21 3.43 -5.80
CA SER A 135 15.77 4.43 -4.85
C SER A 135 14.39 4.98 -5.20
N ARG A 136 13.70 5.51 -4.18
CA ARG A 136 12.43 6.22 -4.34
C ARG A 136 12.30 7.28 -3.25
N PHE A 137 11.72 8.41 -3.60
CA PHE A 137 11.41 9.50 -2.68
C PHE A 137 9.93 9.90 -2.81
N GLU A 138 9.34 10.31 -1.71
CA GLU A 138 7.97 10.83 -1.61
C GLU A 138 7.95 11.98 -0.59
N ASP A 139 7.42 13.13 -0.99
CA ASP A 139 7.23 14.31 -0.12
C ASP A 139 5.79 14.84 -0.13
N PHE A 140 4.87 14.08 -0.71
CA PHE A 140 3.44 14.38 -0.79
C PHE A 140 3.09 15.67 -1.55
N SER A 141 4.04 16.26 -2.28
CA SER A 141 3.81 17.44 -3.15
C SER A 141 2.82 17.17 -4.29
N HIS A 142 2.62 15.90 -4.64
CA HIS A 142 1.61 15.44 -5.60
C HIS A 142 0.40 14.80 -4.91
N GLY A 143 0.17 15.18 -3.66
CA GLY A 143 -0.87 14.66 -2.80
C GLY A 143 -0.73 13.16 -2.56
N THR A 144 -1.86 12.44 -2.50
CA THR A 144 -1.88 11.00 -2.19
C THR A 144 -1.75 10.10 -3.43
N ARG A 145 -1.33 10.66 -4.58
CA ARG A 145 -1.29 9.96 -5.87
C ARG A 145 -0.43 8.69 -5.85
N HIS A 146 0.63 8.70 -5.05
CA HIS A 146 1.69 7.71 -5.02
C HIS A 146 1.60 6.72 -3.85
N ILE A 147 0.53 6.82 -3.07
CA ILE A 147 0.21 5.94 -1.95
C ILE A 147 -1.22 5.40 -2.08
N SER A 148 -1.48 4.33 -1.33
CA SER A 148 -2.84 3.90 -1.00
C SER A 148 -3.16 4.30 0.43
N ASN A 149 -4.35 4.86 0.68
CA ASN A 149 -4.80 5.32 2.01
C ASN A 149 -6.32 5.18 2.22
N HIS A 150 -7.00 4.39 1.41
CA HIS A 150 -8.46 4.30 1.46
C HIS A 150 -8.97 3.37 2.57
N LEU A 151 -10.15 3.70 3.05
CA LEU A 151 -11.00 2.91 3.94
C LEU A 151 -12.29 2.52 3.20
N TYR A 152 -13.06 1.61 3.78
CA TYR A 152 -14.30 1.10 3.19
C TYR A 152 -15.50 1.39 4.09
N TYR A 153 -16.56 1.95 3.51
CA TYR A 153 -17.87 2.00 4.15
C TYR A 153 -18.56 0.65 4.08
N LYS A 154 -19.24 0.25 5.15
CA LYS A 154 -20.26 -0.80 5.14
C LYS A 154 -21.29 -0.49 4.07
N SER A 155 -21.66 -1.51 3.32
CA SER A 155 -22.59 -1.37 2.19
C SER A 155 -23.41 -2.65 2.01
N ILE A 156 -24.26 -2.69 0.98
CA ILE A 156 -25.11 -3.85 0.67
C ILE A 156 -24.21 -5.03 0.26
N ALA A 157 -24.22 -6.11 1.04
CA ALA A 157 -23.39 -7.29 0.84
C ALA A 157 -23.76 -8.09 -0.43
N GLY A 158 -22.78 -8.81 -0.97
CA GLY A 158 -22.89 -9.66 -2.16
C GLY A 158 -22.74 -8.92 -3.49
N GLY A 159 -22.46 -9.69 -4.54
CA GLY A 159 -22.45 -9.17 -5.90
C GLY A 159 -23.84 -9.11 -6.55
N PHE A 160 -23.94 -8.25 -7.57
CA PHE A 160 -25.04 -8.06 -8.51
C PHE A 160 -26.48 -8.23 -8.00
N ARG A 161 -27.11 -7.10 -7.69
CA ARG A 161 -28.58 -6.92 -7.61
C ARG A 161 -29.09 -5.93 -8.66
N GLY A 162 -28.65 -6.07 -9.92
CA GLY A 162 -29.08 -5.19 -11.02
C GLY A 162 -28.42 -3.80 -11.09
N ILE A 163 -27.72 -3.38 -10.02
CA ILE A 163 -27.13 -2.03 -9.92
C ILE A 163 -25.60 -2.06 -9.72
N THR A 164 -25.05 -3.12 -9.11
CA THR A 164 -23.68 -3.10 -8.57
C THR A 164 -22.92 -4.34 -9.03
N GLY A 165 -21.79 -4.17 -9.72
CA GLY A 165 -20.94 -5.27 -10.18
C GLY A 165 -20.04 -5.88 -9.10
N HIS A 166 -18.87 -6.39 -9.50
CA HIS A 166 -17.81 -6.79 -8.58
C HIS A 166 -17.34 -5.55 -7.78
N CYS A 167 -17.14 -5.72 -6.48
CA CYS A 167 -16.80 -4.66 -5.51
C CYS A 167 -17.99 -3.81 -5.02
N ALA A 168 -18.36 -4.06 -3.75
CA ALA A 168 -19.59 -3.55 -3.13
C ALA A 168 -19.40 -2.31 -2.24
N TYR A 169 -18.18 -1.83 -1.98
CA TYR A 169 -17.97 -0.82 -0.95
C TYR A 169 -17.57 0.54 -1.51
N ASN A 170 -18.31 1.56 -1.08
CA ASN A 170 -17.90 2.95 -1.18
C ASN A 170 -16.68 3.20 -0.29
N ARG A 171 -15.86 4.18 -0.66
CA ARG A 171 -14.57 4.39 -0.02
C ARG A 171 -14.45 5.79 0.57
N ARG A 172 -13.46 6.00 1.41
CA ARG A 172 -12.98 7.35 1.76
C ARG A 172 -11.49 7.30 2.02
N GLN A 173 -10.82 8.44 1.97
CA GLN A 173 -9.46 8.54 2.47
C GLN A 173 -9.44 8.42 4.01
N GLY A 174 -8.45 7.68 4.53
CA GLY A 174 -8.09 7.65 5.94
C GLY A 174 -7.07 8.75 6.23
N ALA A 175 -5.84 8.60 5.76
CA ALA A 175 -4.80 9.61 5.90
C ALA A 175 -5.12 10.88 5.09
N VAL A 176 -4.82 12.07 5.64
CA VAL A 176 -5.20 13.38 5.07
C VAL A 176 -3.99 14.29 4.95
N LEU A 177 -3.94 15.10 3.88
CA LEU A 177 -2.93 16.16 3.75
C LEU A 177 -3.29 17.34 4.65
N MET A 178 -2.32 17.81 5.41
CA MET A 178 -2.44 18.93 6.32
C MET A 178 -1.35 19.96 6.04
N PRO A 179 -1.58 21.26 6.28
CA PRO A 179 -0.52 22.25 6.22
C PRO A 179 0.66 21.85 7.11
N HIS A 180 1.89 22.03 6.62
CA HIS A 180 3.06 21.81 7.45
C HIS A 180 3.05 22.79 8.65
N PRO A 181 3.21 22.32 9.90
CA PRO A 181 3.01 23.16 11.09
C PRO A 181 4.02 24.31 11.21
N GLU A 182 5.19 24.16 10.60
CA GLU A 182 6.31 25.10 10.70
C GLU A 182 6.71 25.74 9.35
N ARG A 183 6.02 25.39 8.25
CA ARG A 183 6.38 25.82 6.89
C ARG A 183 5.13 26.12 6.07
N LEU A 184 5.17 27.17 5.24
CA LEU A 184 4.03 27.58 4.43
C LEU A 184 4.04 27.01 3.01
N ASP A 185 5.16 26.41 2.58
CA ASP A 185 5.41 26.00 1.20
C ASP A 185 5.07 24.52 0.92
N ARG A 186 4.57 23.78 1.91
CA ARG A 186 4.28 22.35 1.78
C ARG A 186 3.18 21.84 2.71
N GLU A 187 2.61 20.72 2.32
CA GLU A 187 1.73 19.89 3.13
C GLU A 187 2.50 18.69 3.71
N VAL A 188 1.92 18.07 4.73
CA VAL A 188 2.39 16.84 5.36
C VAL A 188 1.22 15.86 5.43
N LEU A 189 1.52 14.56 5.44
CA LEU A 189 0.46 13.56 5.53
C LEU A 189 0.20 13.19 6.99
N LEU A 190 -1.02 13.42 7.47
CA LEU A 190 -1.50 13.01 8.78
C LEU A 190 -2.11 11.60 8.72
N ILE A 191 -1.61 10.69 9.54
CA ILE A 191 -2.21 9.38 9.81
C ILE A 191 -2.71 9.38 11.25
N GLY A 192 -4.02 9.24 11.44
CA GLY A 192 -4.64 9.16 12.76
C GLY A 192 -5.60 7.97 12.85
N ARG A 193 -6.63 8.13 13.67
CA ARG A 193 -7.78 7.23 13.71
C ARG A 193 -9.05 8.03 13.96
N HIS A 194 -9.97 7.99 13.00
CA HIS A 194 -11.25 8.68 13.09
C HIS A 194 -12.39 7.65 13.09
N PRO A 195 -12.83 7.19 14.28
CA PRO A 195 -13.89 6.21 14.39
C PRO A 195 -15.16 6.66 13.67
N ASP A 196 -15.64 5.80 12.78
CA ASP A 196 -16.90 5.97 12.09
C ASP A 196 -17.60 4.61 12.06
N PRO A 197 -18.74 4.43 12.75
CA PRO A 197 -19.42 3.14 12.83
C PRO A 197 -19.90 2.64 11.46
N ARG A 198 -19.93 3.51 10.44
CA ARG A 198 -20.24 3.15 9.07
C ARG A 198 -19.08 2.47 8.35
N LEU A 199 -17.84 2.52 8.85
CA LEU A 199 -16.71 1.86 8.22
C LEU A 199 -16.64 0.37 8.55
N ILE A 200 -16.05 -0.41 7.63
CA ILE A 200 -15.67 -1.82 7.83
C ILE A 200 -14.52 -1.91 8.84
N SER A 201 -13.50 -1.08 8.64
CA SER A 201 -12.37 -0.87 9.53
C SER A 201 -12.07 0.62 9.55
N ASP A 202 -11.91 1.17 10.76
CA ASP A 202 -11.53 2.56 11.01
C ASP A 202 -10.02 2.69 11.30
N ARG A 203 -9.24 1.61 11.20
CA ARG A 203 -7.77 1.70 11.28
C ARG A 203 -7.26 2.42 10.05
N GLU A 204 -6.66 3.59 10.25
CA GLU A 204 -6.10 4.38 9.16
C GLU A 204 -4.60 4.09 9.02
N GLY A 205 -4.14 4.18 7.77
CA GLY A 205 -2.76 3.91 7.42
C GLY A 205 -2.49 4.26 5.97
N ILE A 206 -1.29 3.93 5.52
CA ILE A 206 -0.86 4.04 4.13
C ILE A 206 -0.07 2.82 3.68
N ALA A 207 -0.07 2.57 2.38
CA ALA A 207 0.87 1.69 1.72
C ALA A 207 1.65 2.46 0.65
N TRP A 208 2.98 2.37 0.70
CA TRP A 208 3.92 2.99 -0.23
C TRP A 208 4.88 1.94 -0.77
N ASN A 209 4.84 1.73 -2.09
CA ASN A 209 5.76 0.83 -2.78
C ASN A 209 7.13 1.48 -3.01
N PHE A 210 8.17 0.70 -3.19
CA PHE A 210 9.46 1.15 -3.71
C PHE A 210 10.15 -0.02 -4.45
N PRO A 211 11.23 0.22 -5.21
CA PRO A 211 11.94 -0.88 -5.86
C PRO A 211 12.37 -1.95 -4.86
N ALA A 212 12.07 -3.21 -5.17
CA ALA A 212 12.43 -4.32 -4.30
C ALA A 212 13.94 -4.38 -4.07
N SER A 213 14.34 -4.58 -2.82
CA SER A 213 15.74 -4.81 -2.46
C SER A 213 15.93 -5.86 -1.37
N PHE A 214 16.98 -6.67 -1.51
CA PHE A 214 17.41 -7.63 -0.48
C PHE A 214 18.10 -6.94 0.70
N SER A 215 18.76 -5.81 0.47
CA SER A 215 19.32 -4.98 1.54
C SER A 215 19.05 -3.51 1.25
N GLY A 216 18.81 -2.72 2.28
CA GLY A 216 18.52 -1.31 2.05
C GLY A 216 18.20 -0.55 3.30
N VAL A 217 17.84 0.71 3.07
CA VAL A 217 17.44 1.66 4.08
C VAL A 217 16.17 2.39 3.65
N VAL A 218 15.24 2.54 4.59
CA VAL A 218 14.09 3.43 4.48
C VAL A 218 14.21 4.50 5.55
N ARG A 219 14.11 5.77 5.16
CA ARG A 219 14.06 6.92 6.05
C ARG A 219 12.67 7.54 6.00
N ILE A 220 12.11 7.77 7.18
CA ILE A 220 10.76 8.29 7.37
C ILE A 220 10.91 9.55 8.21
N ARG A 221 10.63 10.70 7.60
CA ARG A 221 10.63 11.98 8.30
C ARG A 221 9.24 12.19 8.91
N PHE A 222 9.15 12.15 10.23
CA PHE A 222 7.88 12.13 10.94
C PHE A 222 7.86 13.10 12.12
N ARG A 223 6.65 13.45 12.55
CA ARG A 223 6.37 14.19 13.79
C ARG A 223 5.18 13.57 14.47
N GLN A 224 5.42 12.96 15.64
CA GLN A 224 4.32 12.45 16.46
C GLN A 224 3.71 13.61 17.25
N VAL A 225 2.41 13.82 17.08
CA VAL A 225 1.71 14.90 17.77
C VAL A 225 1.40 14.46 19.19
N GLN A 226 1.58 15.35 20.16
CA GLN A 226 1.20 15.07 21.54
C GLN A 226 -0.30 14.71 21.62
N GLY A 227 -0.60 13.59 22.26
CA GLY A 227 -1.95 13.01 22.27
C GLY A 227 -2.17 11.91 21.23
N SER A 228 -1.19 11.63 20.36
CA SER A 228 -1.22 10.42 19.52
C SER A 228 -1.10 9.16 20.38
N GLU A 229 -1.79 8.10 19.97
CA GLU A 229 -1.82 6.82 20.67
C GLU A 229 -0.78 5.82 20.14
N GLY A 230 0.02 6.23 19.15
CA GLY A 230 1.11 5.45 18.58
C GLY A 230 0.92 5.04 17.12
N THR A 231 1.98 4.50 16.54
CA THR A 231 2.03 4.13 15.12
C THR A 231 2.95 2.93 14.93
N ARG A 232 2.61 2.08 13.97
CA ARG A 232 3.43 0.96 13.50
C ARG A 232 3.96 1.23 12.11
N PHE A 233 5.25 0.96 11.91
CA PHE A 233 5.95 0.99 10.63
C PHE A 233 6.30 -0.45 10.23
N ILE A 234 5.81 -0.89 9.07
CA ILE A 234 5.90 -2.26 8.59
C ILE A 234 6.66 -2.26 7.28
N LEU A 235 7.73 -3.06 7.19
CA LEU A 235 8.35 -3.40 5.92
C LEU A 235 7.87 -4.78 5.45
N THR A 236 7.46 -4.86 4.18
CA THR A 236 6.97 -6.10 3.56
C THR A 236 7.29 -6.12 2.06
N ASN A 237 6.94 -7.21 1.38
CA ASN A 237 7.27 -7.45 -0.02
C ASN A 237 6.05 -7.43 -0.96
N ARG A 238 4.92 -6.91 -0.50
CA ARG A 238 3.65 -6.92 -1.23
C ARG A 238 2.73 -5.81 -0.74
N TRP A 239 1.77 -5.45 -1.59
CA TRP A 239 0.73 -4.51 -1.23
C TRP A 239 -0.23 -5.16 -0.23
N ILE A 240 -0.49 -4.45 0.86
CA ILE A 240 -1.48 -4.79 1.88
C ILE A 240 -2.38 -3.58 2.01
N ASN A 241 -3.69 -3.82 2.18
CA ASN A 241 -4.62 -2.71 2.29
C ASN A 241 -4.24 -1.80 3.49
N PRO A 242 -4.27 -0.47 3.33
CA PRO A 242 -3.97 0.46 4.41
C PRO A 242 -4.84 0.27 5.67
N SER A 243 -6.09 -0.18 5.51
CA SER A 243 -7.02 -0.40 6.61
C SER A 243 -7.02 -1.82 7.19
N ASP A 244 -6.12 -2.68 6.71
CA ASP A 244 -6.06 -4.09 7.10
C ASP A 244 -5.66 -4.23 8.57
N PRO A 245 -6.53 -4.77 9.45
CA PRO A 245 -6.24 -4.89 10.88
C PRO A 245 -5.16 -5.93 11.20
N VAL A 246 -4.83 -6.82 10.27
CA VAL A 246 -3.84 -7.89 10.45
C VAL A 246 -2.59 -7.68 9.56
N ALA A 247 -2.38 -6.48 9.02
CA ALA A 247 -1.23 -6.16 8.16
C ALA A 247 0.13 -6.60 8.76
N VAL A 248 0.27 -6.52 10.08
CA VAL A 248 1.50 -6.89 10.81
C VAL A 248 1.84 -8.39 10.70
N GLU A 249 0.86 -9.27 10.46
CA GLU A 249 1.10 -10.72 10.31
C GLU A 249 1.92 -11.06 9.04
N TYR A 250 1.95 -10.13 8.10
CA TYR A 250 2.71 -10.19 6.84
C TYR A 250 4.02 -9.39 6.88
N ALA A 251 4.36 -8.81 8.03
CA ALA A 251 5.58 -8.03 8.20
C ALA A 251 6.82 -8.92 8.01
N SER A 252 7.79 -8.42 7.26
CA SER A 252 9.17 -8.88 7.38
C SER A 252 9.86 -8.19 8.56
N ILE A 253 9.57 -6.90 8.77
CA ILE A 253 10.05 -6.11 9.89
C ILE A 253 8.89 -5.23 10.35
N ALA A 254 8.73 -5.09 11.66
CA ALA A 254 7.78 -4.15 12.26
C ALA A 254 8.49 -3.39 13.39
N VAL A 255 8.27 -2.07 13.44
CA VAL A 255 8.74 -1.21 14.52
C VAL A 255 7.58 -0.32 14.94
N GLU A 256 7.35 -0.21 16.24
CA GLU A 256 6.28 0.60 16.81
C GLU A 256 6.83 1.75 17.65
N VAL A 257 6.12 2.87 17.58
CA VAL A 257 6.24 3.98 18.52
C VAL A 257 4.96 4.08 19.34
N ASP A 258 5.10 4.14 20.66
CA ASP A 258 3.97 4.30 21.56
C ASP A 258 3.56 5.77 21.71
N ARG A 259 2.48 6.02 22.48
CA ARG A 259 1.97 7.38 22.76
C ARG A 259 2.96 8.34 23.44
N LEU A 260 4.02 7.83 24.05
CA LEU A 260 5.06 8.62 24.71
C LEU A 260 6.22 8.94 23.76
N GLY A 261 6.17 8.48 22.50
CA GLY A 261 7.27 8.63 21.56
C GLY A 261 8.36 7.58 21.75
N ILE A 262 8.09 6.50 22.49
CA ILE A 262 9.07 5.46 22.79
C ILE A 262 8.97 4.35 21.74
N PHE A 263 10.10 4.08 21.07
CA PHE A 263 10.28 3.01 20.10
C PHE A 263 10.82 1.75 20.77
N GLU A 264 10.10 0.63 20.63
CA GLU A 264 10.52 -0.71 21.10
C GLU A 264 11.07 -0.73 22.54
N HIS A 265 10.58 0.17 23.40
CA HIS A 265 11.04 0.39 24.78
C HIS A 265 12.54 0.73 24.92
N GLN A 266 13.19 1.23 23.87
CA GLN A 266 14.66 1.40 23.81
C GLN A 266 15.12 2.77 23.30
N SER A 267 14.32 3.48 22.49
CA SER A 267 14.68 4.79 21.95
C SER A 267 13.49 5.74 22.04
N GLU A 268 13.76 7.05 22.17
CA GLU A 268 12.73 8.07 22.34
C GLU A 268 12.82 9.10 21.21
N ALA A 269 11.66 9.46 20.66
CA ALA A 269 11.46 10.62 19.82
C ALA A 269 10.64 11.65 20.60
N THR A 270 11.13 12.89 20.68
CA THR A 270 10.43 13.95 21.40
C THR A 270 9.13 14.29 20.67
N LEU A 271 8.01 14.28 21.41
CA LEU A 271 6.71 14.64 20.87
C LEU A 271 6.72 16.07 20.32
N ASN A 272 5.90 16.30 19.28
CA ASN A 272 5.77 17.58 18.57
C ASN A 272 7.06 18.08 17.89
N CYS A 273 8.11 17.28 17.83
CA CYS A 273 9.32 17.56 17.08
C CYS A 273 9.40 16.67 15.83
N TRP A 274 10.08 17.17 14.81
CA TRP A 274 10.36 16.38 13.62
C TRP A 274 11.59 15.50 13.84
N HIS A 275 11.42 14.19 13.64
CA HIS A 275 12.45 13.16 13.74
C HIS A 275 12.57 12.34 12.44
N THR A 276 13.67 11.64 12.27
CA THR A 276 13.88 10.69 11.16
C THR A 276 14.01 9.29 11.72
N LEU A 277 13.05 8.42 11.42
CA LEU A 277 13.18 6.98 11.65
C LEU A 277 13.91 6.37 10.45
N THR A 278 15.06 5.74 10.73
CA THR A 278 15.83 4.99 9.75
C THR A 278 15.68 3.50 10.01
N LEU A 279 15.07 2.76 9.08
CA LEU A 279 14.97 1.31 9.10
C LEU A 279 15.98 0.71 8.12
N ARG A 280 16.78 -0.26 8.56
CA ARG A 280 17.76 -0.97 7.72
C ARG A 280 17.49 -2.46 7.75
N TRP A 281 17.76 -3.14 6.64
CA TRP A 281 17.59 -4.59 6.55
C TRP A 281 18.64 -5.26 5.68
N ASN A 282 18.83 -6.55 5.94
CA ASN A 282 19.48 -7.51 5.07
C ASN A 282 18.68 -8.82 5.09
N CYS A 283 18.04 -9.14 3.97
CA CYS A 283 17.18 -10.32 3.80
C CYS A 283 17.96 -11.64 3.77
N GLU A 284 19.22 -11.64 3.33
CA GLU A 284 20.05 -12.86 3.29
C GLU A 284 20.43 -13.30 4.71
N LYS A 285 20.75 -12.34 5.58
CA LYS A 285 21.10 -12.57 6.98
C LYS A 285 19.89 -12.59 7.91
N ASN A 286 18.72 -12.17 7.44
CA ASN A 286 17.55 -11.86 8.27
C ASN A 286 17.91 -10.90 9.42
N GLU A 287 18.67 -9.86 9.10
CA GLU A 287 19.06 -8.81 10.05
C GLU A 287 18.27 -7.54 9.78
N ALA A 288 17.82 -6.88 10.85
CA ALA A 288 17.12 -5.61 10.78
C ALA A 288 17.51 -4.72 11.95
N SER A 289 17.51 -3.41 11.72
CA SER A 289 17.79 -2.42 12.76
C SER A 289 17.01 -1.14 12.51
N PHE A 290 16.77 -0.38 13.57
CA PHE A 290 16.22 0.96 13.49
C PHE A 290 17.09 1.98 14.23
N GLN A 291 16.93 3.25 13.87
CA GLN A 291 17.62 4.38 14.48
C GLN A 291 16.71 5.61 14.39
N ILE A 292 16.64 6.40 15.47
CA ILE A 292 16.00 7.71 15.49
C ILE A 292 17.07 8.79 15.41
N ASP A 293 16.99 9.63 14.39
CA ASP A 293 17.98 10.66 14.06
C ASP A 293 19.41 10.10 14.07
N ASP A 294 20.32 10.75 14.81
CA ASP A 294 21.71 10.35 15.01
C ASP A 294 21.92 9.52 16.30
N GLY A 295 20.83 8.96 16.84
CA GLY A 295 20.85 8.14 18.06
C GLY A 295 21.48 6.75 17.86
N ASN A 296 21.33 5.88 18.85
CA ASN A 296 21.86 4.51 18.77
C ASN A 296 21.13 3.70 17.69
N ILE A 297 21.89 2.87 16.96
CA ILE A 297 21.33 1.84 16.08
C ILE A 297 20.93 0.65 16.95
N LEU A 298 19.66 0.29 16.91
CA LEU A 298 19.06 -0.78 17.71
C LEU A 298 18.61 -1.92 16.81
N SER A 299 18.88 -3.16 17.23
CA SER A 299 18.41 -4.34 16.51
C SER A 299 16.90 -4.50 16.65
N THR A 300 16.22 -4.96 15.59
CA THR A 300 14.81 -5.36 15.63
C THR A 300 14.64 -6.73 14.96
N ALA A 301 13.54 -7.41 15.28
CA ALA A 301 13.27 -8.74 14.78
C ALA A 301 12.98 -8.74 13.27
N PHE A 302 13.58 -9.70 12.57
CA PHE A 302 13.22 -10.05 11.20
C PHE A 302 12.19 -11.18 11.23
N LEU A 303 10.91 -10.80 11.20
CA LEU A 303 9.75 -11.66 11.46
C LEU A 303 9.50 -12.69 10.35
N ARG A 304 9.79 -12.33 9.09
CA ARG A 304 9.52 -13.20 7.94
C ARG A 304 10.46 -12.95 6.78
N SER A 305 11.20 -13.98 6.39
CA SER A 305 12.06 -13.96 5.20
C SER A 305 11.27 -13.74 3.91
N THR A 306 11.90 -13.08 2.94
CA THR A 306 11.35 -12.82 1.60
C THR A 306 12.29 -13.38 0.54
N LYS A 307 11.73 -13.90 -0.55
CA LYS A 307 12.49 -14.40 -1.71
C LYS A 307 12.69 -13.34 -2.80
N THR A 308 12.06 -12.18 -2.64
CA THR A 308 12.00 -11.13 -3.67
C THR A 308 12.59 -9.81 -3.16
N GLY A 309 13.14 -9.78 -1.95
CA GLY A 309 13.45 -8.55 -1.24
C GLY A 309 12.20 -7.87 -0.65
N ILE A 310 12.42 -6.75 0.04
CA ILE A 310 11.39 -5.87 0.60
C ILE A 310 11.08 -4.78 -0.43
N SER A 311 9.80 -4.46 -0.63
CA SER A 311 9.34 -3.52 -1.67
C SER A 311 8.18 -2.61 -1.22
N TYR A 312 7.86 -2.61 0.07
CA TYR A 312 6.77 -1.84 0.64
C TYR A 312 7.10 -1.33 2.04
N LEU A 313 6.67 -0.09 2.29
CA LEU A 313 6.43 0.46 3.61
C LEU A 313 4.93 0.59 3.81
N HIS A 314 4.42 0.01 4.90
CA HIS A 314 3.06 0.20 5.37
C HIS A 314 3.13 0.89 6.75
N ILE A 315 2.37 1.96 6.93
CA ILE A 315 2.34 2.73 8.18
C ILE A 315 0.90 2.78 8.64
N GLN A 316 0.64 2.39 9.89
CA GLN A 316 -0.72 2.28 10.41
C GLN A 316 -0.79 2.73 11.87
N THR A 317 -1.88 3.39 12.24
CA THR A 317 -2.17 3.69 13.66
C THR A 317 -2.23 2.41 14.51
N THR A 318 -1.68 2.47 15.71
CA THR A 318 -1.84 1.41 16.73
C THR A 318 -2.97 1.70 17.71
N SER A 319 -3.60 2.89 17.61
CA SER A 319 -4.66 3.30 18.51
C SER A 319 -5.80 2.28 18.53
N ALA A 320 -6.32 1.98 19.73
CA ALA A 320 -7.53 1.17 19.91
C ALA A 320 -8.82 2.00 19.73
N GLY A 321 -8.73 3.33 19.76
CA GLY A 321 -9.87 4.25 19.74
C GLY A 321 -9.62 5.46 18.84
N ALA A 322 -10.24 6.59 19.17
CA ALA A 322 -9.99 7.84 18.43
C ALA A 322 -8.54 8.31 18.65
N ASP A 323 -7.88 8.68 17.55
CA ASP A 323 -6.58 9.34 17.56
C ASP A 323 -6.58 10.45 16.48
N PRO A 324 -7.20 11.61 16.76
CA PRO A 324 -7.24 12.71 15.81
C PRO A 324 -5.88 13.43 15.68
N PHE A 325 -4.94 13.18 16.59
CA PHE A 325 -3.64 13.85 16.62
C PHE A 325 -2.61 13.14 15.76
N GLY A 326 -2.54 11.81 15.89
CA GLY A 326 -1.80 10.93 15.01
C GLY A 326 -0.33 11.28 14.81
N ILE A 327 0.19 10.82 13.68
CA ILE A 327 1.54 11.07 13.22
C ILE A 327 1.51 11.84 11.90
N MET A 328 2.34 12.87 11.79
CA MET A 328 2.57 13.60 10.55
C MET A 328 3.80 13.05 9.84
N LEU A 329 3.71 12.87 8.53
CA LEU A 329 4.81 12.44 7.67
C LEU A 329 5.17 13.59 6.72
N GLU A 330 6.44 14.00 6.74
CA GLU A 330 6.96 15.00 5.81
C GLU A 330 7.52 14.33 4.55
N SER A 331 8.22 13.21 4.70
CA SER A 331 8.78 12.49 3.56
C SER A 331 9.09 11.03 3.85
N LEU A 332 9.16 10.25 2.77
CA LEU A 332 9.60 8.86 2.75
C LEU A 332 10.71 8.74 1.72
N GLU A 333 11.81 8.10 2.10
CA GLU A 333 12.95 7.85 1.23
C GLU A 333 13.35 6.39 1.35
N MET A 334 13.58 5.72 0.23
CA MET A 334 14.12 4.37 0.18
C MET A 334 15.37 4.36 -0.70
N ASN A 335 16.41 3.69 -0.23
CA ASN A 335 17.60 3.36 -1.01
C ASN A 335 17.94 1.88 -0.78
N GLY A 336 17.97 1.10 -1.86
CA GLY A 336 18.36 -0.30 -1.87
C GLY A 336 19.78 -0.50 -2.39
N ASP A 337 20.41 -1.57 -1.92
CA ASP A 337 21.66 -2.10 -2.47
C ASP A 337 21.35 -3.01 -3.69
N ASN A 338 22.27 -3.04 -4.65
CA ASN A 338 22.08 -3.67 -5.97
C ASN A 338 22.42 -5.15 -6.05
#